data_AF-A0A6L9QAX2-F1
#
_entry.id   AF-A0A6L9QAX2-F1
#
_cell.length_a   1.000
_cell.length_b   1.000
_cell.length_c   1.000
_cell.angle_alpha   90.00
_cell.angle_beta   90.00
_cell.angle_gamma   90.00
#
_symmetry.space_group_name_H-M   'P 1'
#
loop_
_entity.id
_entity.type
_entity.pdbx_description
1 polymer ?
#
loop_
_entity_poly.entity_id
_entity_poly.type
_entity_poly.pdbx_seq_one_letter_code
_entity_poly.pdbx_strand_id
1 'polypeptide(L)'
;MGTVQIVTYAIECDGCNAVFGAPHGLPSGMDVRAAAYAEGWRFPALTGKNDESRQISSDVCPTCLPTWVAQEKRIPQRRATDAEVRAWADTAHQHPTTTPETQR
;
A
#
# COMPACT_ATOMS: atom_id res chain seq x y z
N MET A 1 -35.65 0.58 7.64
CA MET A 1 -34.55 0.98 8.56
C MET A 1 -33.26 0.61 7.89
N GLY A 2 -32.41 1.58 7.55
CA GLY A 2 -31.09 1.31 6.95
C GLY A 2 -30.07 1.04 8.05
N THR A 3 -29.29 -0.04 7.93
CA THR A 3 -28.16 -0.33 8.81
C THR A 3 -26.99 0.59 8.46
N VAL A 4 -26.49 1.36 9.44
CA VAL A 4 -25.25 2.12 9.31
C VAL A 4 -24.08 1.17 9.56
N GLN A 5 -23.22 0.99 8.56
CA GLN A 5 -21.94 0.28 8.73
C GLN A 5 -20.87 1.28 9.19
N ILE A 6 -20.31 1.07 10.38
CA ILE A 6 -19.16 1.83 10.86
C ILE A 6 -17.91 1.06 10.42
N VAL A 7 -17.12 1.64 9.53
CA VAL A 7 -15.83 1.08 9.11
C VAL A 7 -14.76 1.60 10.06
N THR A 8 -14.04 0.69 10.70
CA THR A 8 -12.93 0.99 11.60
C THR A 8 -11.65 0.33 11.09
N TYR A 9 -10.53 1.03 11.19
CA TYR A 9 -9.23 0.59 10.71
C TYR A 9 -8.36 0.12 11.88
N ALA A 10 -7.70 -1.02 11.69
CA ALA A 10 -6.66 -1.57 12.54
C ALA A 10 -5.46 -1.93 11.65
N ILE A 11 -4.27 -1.99 12.22
CA ILE A 11 -3.08 -2.53 11.54
C ILE A 11 -2.64 -3.82 12.21
N GLU A 12 -2.07 -4.73 11.44
CA GLU A 12 -1.60 -6.03 11.89
C GLU A 12 -0.12 -6.17 11.57
N CYS A 13 0.69 -6.58 12.55
CA CYS A 13 2.12 -6.74 12.38
C CYS A 13 2.40 -7.94 11.45
N ASP A 14 3.09 -7.72 10.34
CA ASP A 14 3.46 -8.80 9.40
C ASP A 14 4.44 -9.83 10.04
N GLY A 15 5.09 -9.50 11.16
CA GLY A 15 6.06 -10.37 11.83
C GLY A 15 5.46 -11.30 12.90
N CYS A 16 4.43 -10.85 13.62
CA CYS A 16 3.86 -11.60 14.76
C CYS A 16 2.33 -11.55 14.87
N ASN A 17 1.66 -10.94 13.89
CA ASN A 17 0.20 -10.74 13.86
C ASN A 17 -0.35 -9.96 15.07
N ALA A 18 0.51 -9.21 15.77
CA ALA A 18 0.04 -8.26 16.78
C ALA A 18 -0.87 -7.23 16.11
N VAL A 19 -1.97 -6.85 16.76
CA VAL A 19 -2.94 -5.91 16.20
C VAL A 19 -2.89 -4.60 16.97
N PHE A 20 -2.80 -3.48 16.26
CA PHE A 20 -2.94 -2.15 16.82
C PHE A 20 -4.26 -1.51 16.41
N GLY A 21 -4.94 -0.89 17.37
CA GLY A 21 -6.25 -0.26 17.19
C GLY A 21 -7.44 -1.16 17.58
N ALA A 22 -7.28 -2.47 17.77
CA ALA A 22 -8.37 -3.33 18.24
C ALA A 22 -8.76 -3.04 19.71
N PRO A 23 -10.04 -3.23 20.11
CA PRO A 23 -11.19 -3.68 19.30
C PRO A 23 -11.98 -2.54 18.63
N HIS A 24 -11.65 -1.27 18.91
CA HIS A 24 -12.47 -0.13 18.49
C HIS A 24 -12.02 0.52 17.17
N GLY A 25 -10.81 0.21 16.72
CA GLY A 25 -10.14 0.77 15.55
C GLY A 25 -10.10 2.29 15.54
N LEU A 26 -9.69 2.85 14.41
CA LEU A 26 -9.69 4.29 14.15
C LEU A 26 -10.49 4.58 12.87
N PRO A 27 -11.00 5.82 12.70
CA PRO A 27 -11.93 6.14 11.60
C PRO A 27 -11.26 6.20 10.23
N SER A 28 -9.93 6.27 10.14
CA SER A 28 -9.21 6.21 8.87
C SER A 28 -7.92 5.39 8.94
N GLY A 29 -7.51 4.87 7.78
CA GLY A 29 -6.23 4.16 7.62
C GLY A 29 -5.01 5.03 7.92
N MET A 30 -5.11 6.34 7.71
CA MET A 30 -4.04 7.29 8.03
C MET A 30 -3.93 7.50 9.54
N ASP A 31 -5.06 7.65 10.24
CA ASP A 31 -5.10 7.85 11.69
C ASP A 31 -4.52 6.65 12.43
N VAL A 32 -4.87 5.43 12.02
CA VAL A 32 -4.31 4.22 12.65
C VAL A 32 -2.81 4.11 12.45
N ARG A 33 -2.30 4.48 11.27
CA ARG A 33 -0.86 4.45 11.02
C ARG A 33 -0.11 5.56 11.76
N ALA A 34 -0.70 6.75 11.87
CA ALA A 34 -0.13 7.84 12.64
C ALA A 34 -0.07 7.49 14.14
N ALA A 35 -1.16 6.97 14.70
CA ALA A 35 -1.22 6.52 16.08
C ALA A 35 -0.22 5.37 16.34
N ALA A 36 -0.15 4.38 15.45
CA ALA A 36 0.80 3.30 15.57
C ALA A 36 2.26 3.79 15.49
N TYR A 37 2.55 4.76 14.63
CA TYR A 37 3.88 5.35 14.53
C TYR A 37 4.33 6.01 15.84
N ALA A 38 3.41 6.70 16.53
CA ALA A 38 3.64 7.28 17.85
C ALA A 38 3.94 6.21 18.91
N GLU A 39 3.35 5.01 18.77
CA GLU A 39 3.60 3.83 19.62
C GLU A 39 4.83 3.02 19.19
N GLY A 40 5.65 3.56 18.28
CA GLY A 40 6.91 2.97 17.87
C GLY A 40 6.82 1.96 16.72
N TRP A 41 5.64 1.74 16.14
CA TRP A 41 5.52 0.92 14.94
C TRP A 41 6.24 1.57 13.76
N ARG A 42 6.75 0.74 12.86
CA ARG A 42 7.43 1.21 11.64
C ARG A 42 6.87 0.51 10.42
N PHE A 43 7.04 1.19 9.29
CA PHE A 43 6.41 0.81 8.03
C PHE A 43 7.42 0.62 6.90
N PRO A 44 8.36 -0.33 7.03
CA PRO A 44 9.41 -0.52 6.04
C PRO A 44 8.85 -0.96 4.68
N ALA A 45 9.50 -0.55 3.59
CA ALA A 45 9.10 -0.94 2.25
C ALA A 45 9.30 -2.46 2.02
N LEU A 46 8.40 -3.06 1.24
CA LEU A 46 8.57 -4.41 0.74
C LEU A 46 9.29 -4.39 -0.61
N THR A 47 10.25 -5.30 -0.80
CA THR A 47 10.94 -5.45 -2.09
C THR A 47 10.02 -6.23 -3.03
N GLY A 48 9.62 -5.61 -4.13
CA GLY A 48 8.92 -6.30 -5.21
C GLY A 48 9.89 -7.22 -5.97
N LYS A 49 9.40 -8.38 -6.45
CA LYS A 49 10.22 -9.40 -7.12
C LYS A 49 10.85 -8.96 -8.46
N ASN A 50 10.58 -7.74 -8.93
CA ASN A 50 10.97 -7.24 -10.25
C ASN A 50 11.58 -5.82 -10.19
N ASP A 51 12.16 -5.40 -9.07
CA ASP A 51 12.62 -4.01 -8.84
C ASP A 51 11.53 -2.92 -8.95
N GLU A 52 10.28 -3.31 -9.29
CA GLU A 52 9.10 -2.51 -9.04
C GLU A 52 8.88 -2.45 -7.53
N SER A 53 9.50 -1.44 -6.91
CA SER A 53 9.06 -0.90 -5.63
C SER A 53 7.66 -0.30 -5.83
N ARG A 54 6.63 -1.14 -6.01
CA ARG A 54 5.27 -0.70 -5.71
C ARG A 54 5.28 -0.32 -4.24
N GLN A 55 4.79 0.89 -3.94
CA GLN A 55 4.73 1.48 -2.60
C GLN A 55 3.87 0.65 -1.66
N ILE A 56 4.34 -0.54 -1.30
CA ILE A 56 3.71 -1.43 -0.34
C ILE A 56 4.65 -1.46 0.85
N SER A 57 4.16 -0.94 1.96
CA SER A 57 4.84 -1.01 3.24
C SER A 57 4.38 -2.25 4.00
N SER A 58 5.30 -2.86 4.73
CA SER A 58 4.99 -3.77 5.82
C SER A 58 4.49 -2.96 7.04
N ASP A 59 3.66 -3.54 7.88
CA ASP A 59 3.35 -3.00 9.21
C ASP A 59 4.14 -3.81 10.25
N VAL A 60 5.03 -3.16 11.02
CA VAL A 60 5.95 -3.87 11.93
C VAL A 60 5.91 -3.25 13.32
N CYS A 61 5.57 -4.07 14.32
CA CYS A 61 5.52 -3.64 15.71
C CYS A 61 6.93 -3.48 16.33
N PRO A 62 7.07 -2.74 17.45
CA PRO A 62 8.35 -2.53 18.11
C PRO A 62 9.08 -3.81 18.54
N THR A 63 8.34 -4.88 18.81
CA THR A 63 8.91 -6.18 19.20
C THR A 63 9.58 -6.90 18.03
N CYS A 64 8.99 -6.82 16.82
CA CYS A 64 9.52 -7.48 15.64
C CYS A 64 10.57 -6.64 14.92
N LEU A 65 10.55 -5.31 15.10
CA LEU A 65 11.41 -4.38 14.40
C LEU A 65 12.92 -4.72 14.48
N PRO A 66 13.49 -5.11 15.65
CA PRO A 66 14.93 -5.38 15.76
C PRO A 66 15.40 -6.59 14.94
N THR A 67 14.51 -7.53 14.68
CA THR A 67 14.80 -8.77 13.93
C THR A 67 14.12 -8.81 12.57
N TRP A 68 13.48 -7.71 12.16
CA TRP A 68 12.70 -7.69 10.94
C TRP A 68 13.63 -7.70 9.72
N VAL A 69 13.31 -8.57 8.76
CA VAL A 69 14.01 -8.67 7.48
C VAL A 69 12.99 -8.40 6.38
N ALA A 70 13.39 -7.60 5.38
CA ALA A 70 12.55 -7.29 4.24
C ALA A 70 12.01 -8.58 3.61
N GLN A 71 10.69 -8.71 3.62
CA GLN A 71 10.00 -9.86 3.04
C GLN A 71 9.74 -9.57 1.56
N GLU A 72 10.06 -10.53 0.70
CA GLU A 72 9.53 -10.57 -0.66
C GLU A 72 8.06 -10.98 -0.61
N LYS A 73 7.14 -10.03 -0.48
CA LYS A 73 5.72 -10.36 -0.57
C LYS A 73 5.42 -10.66 -2.04
N ARG A 74 5.08 -11.92 -2.34
CA ARG A 74 4.56 -12.31 -3.66
C ARG A 74 3.20 -11.62 -3.83
N ILE A 75 3.21 -10.42 -4.38
CA ILE A 75 1.99 -9.73 -4.77
C ILE A 75 1.30 -10.65 -5.79
N PRO A 76 0.06 -11.10 -5.56
CA PRO A 76 -0.68 -11.80 -6.59
C PRO A 76 -0.77 -10.86 -7.80
N GLN A 77 -0.03 -11.19 -8.84
CA GLN A 77 -0.14 -10.52 -10.12
C GLN A 77 -1.55 -10.83 -10.63
N ARG A 78 -2.50 -9.92 -10.42
CA ARG A 78 -3.72 -9.94 -11.21
C ARG A 78 -3.25 -9.74 -12.64
N ARG A 79 -3.34 -10.79 -13.47
CA ARG A 79 -3.20 -10.63 -14.91
C ARG A 79 -4.26 -9.62 -15.34
N ALA A 80 -3.80 -8.50 -15.91
CA ALA A 80 -4.70 -7.61 -16.62
C ALA A 80 -5.39 -8.44 -17.70
N THR A 81 -6.70 -8.26 -17.84
CA THR A 81 -7.45 -8.84 -18.95
C THR A 81 -7.07 -8.13 -20.25
N ASP A 82 -7.25 -8.79 -21.39
CA ASP A 82 -6.98 -8.16 -22.70
C ASP A 82 -7.81 -6.88 -22.94
N ALA A 83 -8.94 -6.75 -22.23
CA ALA A 83 -9.77 -5.54 -22.24
C ALA A 83 -9.10 -4.39 -21.47
N GLU A 84 -8.50 -4.67 -20.32
CA GLU A 84 -7.76 -3.67 -19.52
C GLU A 84 -6.47 -3.23 -20.24
N VAL A 85 -5.77 -4.17 -20.89
CA VAL A 85 -4.58 -3.85 -21.70
C VAL A 85 -4.94 -2.92 -22.87
N ARG A 86 -6.07 -3.19 -23.56
CA ARG A 86 -6.57 -2.31 -24.62
C ARG A 86 -6.96 -0.94 -24.11
N ALA A 87 -7.69 -0.86 -23.00
CA ALA A 87 -8.08 0.41 -22.40
C ALA A 87 -6.86 1.28 -22.01
N TRP A 88 -5.78 0.67 -21.52
CA TRP A 88 -4.54 1.40 -21.24
C TRP A 88 -3.81 1.84 -22.50
N ALA A 89 -3.77 1.02 -23.55
CA ALA A 89 -3.20 1.39 -24.84
C ALA A 89 -3.94 2.59 -25.46
N ASP A 90 -5.26 2.60 -25.38
CA ASP A 90 -6.11 3.70 -25.87
C ASP A 90 -5.90 4.97 -25.04
N THR A 91 -5.69 4.85 -23.73
CA THR A 91 -5.39 5.99 -22.84
C THR A 91 -3.99 6.57 -23.11
N ALA A 92 -2.99 5.71 -23.38
CA ALA A 92 -1.64 6.14 -23.68
C ALA A 92 -1.53 6.94 -25.00
N HIS A 93 -2.41 6.66 -25.97
CA HIS A 93 -2.50 7.41 -27.23
C HIS A 93 -3.20 8.77 -27.08
N GLN A 94 -3.83 9.06 -25.94
CA GLN A 94 -4.53 10.34 -25.71
C GLN A 94 -3.66 11.43 -25.09
N HIS A 95 -2.42 11.12 -24.71
CA HIS A 95 -1.44 12.14 -24.32
C HIS A 95 -0.62 12.55 -25.55
N PRO A 96 -0.90 13.71 -26.19
CA PRO A 96 0.01 14.23 -27.19
C PRO A 96 1.36 14.54 -26.51
N THR A 97 2.40 13.85 -26.96
CA THR A 97 3.80 14.19 -26.66
C THR A 97 4.05 15.60 -27.21
N THR A 98 3.87 16.63 -26.38
CA THR A 98 4.33 17.98 -26.72
C THR A 98 5.85 17.98 -26.65
N THR A 99 6.50 17.69 -27.76
CA THR A 99 7.93 17.94 -27.95
C THR A 99 8.17 19.43 -27.80
N PRO A 100 9.09 19.90 -26.93
CA PRO A 100 9.45 21.31 -26.90
C PRO A 100 10.21 21.64 -28.19
N GLU A 101 9.59 22.49 -29.02
CA GLU A 101 10.19 23.04 -30.23
C GLU A 101 11.30 24.02 -29.82
N THR A 102 12.56 23.62 -30.02
CA THR A 102 13.73 24.48 -29.82
C THR A 102 13.69 25.63 -30.82
N GLN A 103 13.27 26.82 -30.38
CA GLN A 103 13.38 28.05 -31.15
C GLN A 103 14.85 28.42 -31.36
N ARG A 104 15.21 28.71 -32.61
CA ARG A 104 16.46 29.38 -33.02
C ARG A 104 16.13 30.76 -33.56
#